data_AF-A0A7U9S573-F1
#
_entry.id   AF-A0A7U9S573-F1
#
_cell.length_a   1.000
_cell.length_b   1.000
_cell.length_c   1.000
_cell.angle_alpha   90.00
_cell.angle_beta   90.00
_cell.angle_gamma   90.00
#
_symmetry.space_group_name_H-M   'P 1'
#
loop_
_entity.id
_entity.type
_entity.pdbx_description
1 polymer ?
#
loop_
_entity_poly.entity_id
_entity_poly.type
_entity_poly.pdbx_seq_one_letter_code
_entity_poly.pdbx_strand_id
1 'polypeptide(L)'
;MEVRGDTLTDKENAGAALLDACKEVKGSDPVQVGSYRGFAMFVTFDAFQKEYMLQLKGRMTHRTALGADPRGNLTRIDNALSQMPQRLESVKVQLDNLYQQQAAAKEEVGKAFPYEEELRVKNARLVELDMELNMDSKGQSRPEAAIAKRERPSVLEGLKRPIPPRSMEKKPRQQEQEAR
;
A
#
# COMPACT_ATOMS: atom_id res chain seq x y z
N MET A 1 19.86 25.40 12.00
CA MET A 1 19.27 24.76 10.81
C MET A 1 19.99 25.30 9.61
N GLU A 2 20.34 24.47 8.64
CA GLU A 2 20.97 24.96 7.41
C GLU A 2 19.95 24.92 6.29
N VAL A 3 19.75 26.04 5.61
CA VAL A 3 18.89 26.14 4.44
C VAL A 3 19.70 26.83 3.34
N ARG A 4 19.86 26.17 2.18
CA ARG A 4 20.61 26.71 1.03
C ARG A 4 22.05 27.17 1.35
N GLY A 5 22.67 26.61 2.38
CA GLY A 5 24.02 26.98 2.83
C GLY A 5 24.05 28.02 3.96
N ASP A 6 22.93 28.64 4.30
CA ASP A 6 22.83 29.60 5.40
C ASP A 6 22.51 28.89 6.72
N THR A 7 23.34 29.13 7.74
CA THR A 7 23.11 28.59 9.09
C THR A 7 22.21 29.53 9.87
N LEU A 8 20.96 29.11 10.05
CA LEU A 8 19.92 29.86 10.74
C LEU A 8 19.75 29.32 12.16
N THR A 9 19.93 30.19 13.16
CA THR A 9 19.76 29.88 14.59
C THR A 9 18.39 30.30 15.11
N ASP A 10 17.80 31.34 14.53
CA ASP A 10 16.46 31.80 14.86
C ASP A 10 15.38 30.92 14.20
N LYS A 11 14.34 30.58 14.98
CA LYS A 11 13.30 29.64 14.55
C LYS A 11 12.39 30.22 13.48
N GLU A 12 12.10 31.51 13.55
CA GLU A 12 11.20 32.18 12.62
C GLU A 12 11.90 32.37 11.28
N ASN A 13 13.15 32.84 11.29
CA ASN A 13 13.99 32.97 10.10
C ASN A 13 14.24 31.62 9.42
N ALA A 14 14.52 30.57 10.20
CA ALA A 14 14.73 29.22 9.68
C ALA A 14 13.47 28.66 8.98
N GLY A 15 12.29 28.88 9.57
CA GLY A 15 11.02 28.46 8.98
C GLY A 15 10.67 29.25 7.72
N ALA A 16 10.94 30.55 7.70
CA ALA A 16 10.69 31.41 6.55
C ALA A 16 11.61 31.04 5.38
N ALA A 17 12.91 30.89 5.64
CA ALA A 17 13.88 30.44 4.63
C ALA A 17 13.53 29.05 4.08
N LEU A 18 13.04 28.13 4.93
CA LEU A 18 12.57 26.82 4.48
C LEU A 18 11.37 26.96 3.53
N LEU A 19 10.37 27.77 3.89
CA LEU A 19 9.20 27.99 3.05
C LEU A 19 9.53 28.65 1.72
N ASP A 20 10.43 29.63 1.74
CA ASP A 20 10.92 30.26 0.52
C ASP A 20 11.68 29.26 -0.35
N ALA A 21 12.49 28.40 0.27
CA ALA A 21 13.15 27.32 -0.45
C ALA A 21 12.18 26.30 -1.05
N CYS A 22 11.04 26.06 -0.41
CA CYS A 22 9.99 25.18 -0.91
C CYS A 22 9.28 25.75 -2.14
N LYS A 23 9.04 27.07 -2.21
CA LYS A 23 8.32 27.72 -3.34
C LYS A 23 8.97 27.49 -4.70
N GLU A 24 10.27 27.23 -4.73
CA GLU A 24 11.01 26.92 -5.96
C GLU A 24 10.82 25.46 -6.43
N VAL A 25 10.37 24.58 -5.53
CA VAL A 25 10.13 23.17 -5.83
C VAL A 25 8.73 23.00 -6.40
N LYS A 26 8.62 22.88 -7.73
CA LYS A 26 7.33 22.74 -8.42
C LYS A 26 7.00 21.30 -8.83
N GLY A 27 7.90 20.35 -8.56
CA GLY A 27 7.80 18.98 -9.02
C GLY A 27 7.70 17.95 -7.89
N SER A 28 7.41 16.71 -8.28
CA SER A 28 7.45 15.54 -7.39
C SER A 28 8.86 15.07 -7.06
N ASP A 29 9.86 15.57 -7.79
CA ASP A 29 11.26 15.17 -7.61
C ASP A 29 11.84 15.76 -6.31
N PRO A 30 12.46 14.94 -5.45
CA PRO A 30 13.02 15.42 -4.19
C PRO A 30 14.19 16.39 -4.42
N VAL A 31 13.99 17.66 -4.09
CA VAL A 31 15.03 18.70 -4.15
C VAL A 31 15.64 18.88 -2.77
N GLN A 32 16.97 18.83 -2.68
CA GLN A 32 17.66 19.09 -1.41
C GLN A 32 17.58 20.57 -1.06
N VAL A 33 17.08 20.88 0.13
CA VAL A 33 16.92 22.27 0.61
C VAL A 33 17.89 22.64 1.73
N GLY A 34 18.48 21.65 2.40
CA GLY A 34 19.47 21.90 3.44
C GLY A 34 19.65 20.75 4.43
N SER A 35 20.00 21.08 5.68
CA SER A 35 20.20 20.12 6.75
C SER A 35 19.54 20.55 8.07
N TYR A 36 19.02 19.61 8.84
CA TYR A 36 18.45 19.87 10.17
C TYR A 36 18.79 18.74 11.14
N ARG A 37 19.46 19.06 12.25
CA ARG A 37 19.85 18.11 13.32
C ARG A 37 20.59 16.86 12.78
N GLY A 38 21.42 17.04 11.75
CA GLY A 38 22.18 15.96 11.11
C GLY A 38 21.40 15.17 10.04
N PHE A 39 20.15 15.53 9.76
CA PHE A 39 19.38 14.96 8.65
C PHE A 39 19.47 15.85 7.41
N ALA A 40 19.69 15.23 6.25
CA ALA A 40 19.58 15.93 4.97
C ALA A 40 18.09 16.14 4.64
N MET A 41 17.71 17.39 4.37
CA MET A 41 16.35 17.79 4.10
C MET A 41 16.09 17.85 2.59
N PHE A 42 15.06 17.15 2.15
CA PHE A 42 14.56 17.18 0.78
C PHE A 42 13.10 17.60 0.77
N VAL A 43 12.69 18.40 -0.20
CA VAL A 43 11.30 18.81 -0.36
C VAL A 43 10.78 18.26 -1.67
N THR A 44 9.54 17.78 -1.63
CA THR A 44 8.75 17.37 -2.79
C THR A 44 7.43 18.10 -2.75
N PHE A 45 6.91 18.52 -3.91
CA PHE A 45 5.56 19.07 -4.00
C PHE A 45 4.58 17.97 -4.37
N ASP A 46 3.60 17.71 -3.52
CA ASP A 46 2.49 16.82 -3.84
C ASP A 46 1.42 17.62 -4.58
N ALA A 47 1.38 17.48 -5.91
CA ALA A 47 0.43 18.19 -6.77
C ALA A 47 -1.04 17.78 -6.51
N PHE A 48 -1.29 16.58 -5.98
CA PHE A 48 -2.63 16.10 -5.68
C PHE A 48 -3.17 16.74 -4.41
N GLN A 49 -2.37 16.76 -3.34
CA GLN A 49 -2.75 17.38 -2.06
C GLN A 49 -2.50 18.89 -2.04
N LYS A 50 -1.72 19.42 -3.00
CA LYS A 50 -1.23 20.80 -3.05
C LYS A 50 -0.42 21.19 -1.80
N GLU A 51 0.33 20.23 -1.27
CA GLU A 51 1.13 20.40 -0.06
C GLU A 51 2.60 20.12 -0.32
N TYR A 52 3.47 20.83 0.40
CA TYR A 52 4.90 20.54 0.41
C TYR A 52 5.20 19.45 1.42
N MET A 53 5.84 18.39 0.96
CA MET A 53 6.27 17.28 1.79
C MET A 53 7.78 17.38 2.03
N LEU A 54 8.17 17.54 3.28
CA LEU A 54 9.55 17.48 3.71
C LEU A 54 9.94 16.03 4.00
N GLN A 55 11.08 15.63 3.46
CA GLN A 55 11.72 14.34 3.67
C GLN A 55 13.05 14.53 4.39
N LEU A 56 13.15 14.02 5.60
CA LEU A 56 14.37 13.99 6.41
C LEU A 56 15.06 12.65 6.14
N LYS A 57 16.16 12.67 5.38
CA LYS A 57 16.92 11.46 5.03
C LYS A 57 18.05 11.22 6.04
N GLY A 58 18.03 10.02 6.62
CA GLY A 58 19.14 9.43 7.39
C GLY A 58 19.25 7.95 7.02
N ARG A 59 19.32 7.05 8.02
CA ARG A 59 19.19 5.60 7.76
C ARG A 59 17.81 5.19 7.26
N MET A 60 16.79 5.96 7.64
CA MET A 60 15.42 5.86 7.17
C MET A 60 15.00 7.25 6.67
N THR A 61 14.02 7.30 5.77
CA THR A 61 13.41 8.57 5.33
C THR A 61 12.17 8.85 6.16
N HIS A 62 12.17 9.97 6.87
CA HIS A 62 11.00 10.46 7.62
C HIS A 62 10.30 11.55 6.82
N ARG A 63 8.97 11.51 6.76
CA ARG A 63 8.17 12.44 5.97
C ARG A 63 7.29 13.29 6.89
N THR A 64 7.21 14.59 6.63
CA THR A 64 6.26 15.49 7.30
C THR A 64 5.72 16.51 6.31
N ALA A 65 4.42 16.81 6.39
CA ALA A 65 3.81 17.89 5.61
C ALA A 65 4.21 19.25 6.19
N LEU A 66 4.50 20.20 5.31
CA LEU A 66 4.76 21.60 5.65
C LEU A 66 3.48 22.42 5.42
N GLY A 67 3.11 23.21 6.42
CA GLY A 67 2.02 24.18 6.34
C GLY A 67 2.53 25.59 6.04
N ALA A 68 1.64 26.58 6.09
CA ALA A 68 1.98 27.98 5.79
C ALA A 68 2.73 28.72 6.92
N ASP A 69 2.69 28.21 8.16
CA ASP A 69 3.32 28.85 9.33
C ASP A 69 4.80 28.42 9.48
N PRO A 70 5.77 29.36 9.39
CA PRO A 70 7.19 29.12 9.59
C PRO A 70 7.50 28.39 10.90
N ARG A 71 6.93 28.86 12.01
CA ARG A 71 7.27 28.38 13.36
C ARG A 71 6.60 27.05 13.64
N GLY A 72 5.34 26.91 13.20
CA GLY A 72 4.61 25.65 13.21
C GLY A 72 5.32 24.55 12.43
N ASN A 73 5.97 24.86 11.31
CA ASN A 73 6.74 23.88 10.54
C ASN A 73 7.92 23.32 11.32
N LEU A 74 8.70 24.15 12.01
CA LEU A 74 9.78 23.66 12.86
C LEU A 74 9.24 22.73 13.97
N THR A 75 8.12 23.11 14.59
CA THR A 75 7.47 22.26 15.60
C THR A 75 7.01 20.92 15.01
N ARG A 76 6.43 20.91 13.81
CA ARG A 76 6.05 19.66 13.11
C ARG A 76 7.26 18.77 12.83
N ILE A 77 8.37 19.37 12.37
CA ILE A 77 9.63 18.66 12.12
C ILE A 77 10.18 18.06 13.43
N ASP A 78 10.23 18.85 14.50
CA ASP A 78 10.70 18.38 15.80
C ASP A 78 9.81 17.26 16.37
N ASN A 79 8.49 17.36 16.20
CA ASN A 79 7.55 16.31 16.59
C ASN A 79 7.78 15.03 15.77
N ALA A 80 8.01 15.15 14.45
CA ALA A 80 8.29 14.01 13.58
C ALA A 80 9.60 13.31 13.98
N LEU A 81 10.62 14.07 14.38
CA LEU A 81 11.87 13.51 14.89
C LEU A 81 11.68 12.85 16.27
N SER A 82 10.90 13.48 17.15
CA SER A 82 10.66 12.99 18.52
C SER A 82 9.82 11.71 18.56
N GLN A 83 8.99 11.45 17.55
CA GLN A 83 8.19 10.22 17.44
C GLN A 83 8.98 8.99 16.97
N MET A 84 10.23 9.15 16.53
CA MET A 84 11.03 8.04 16.01
C MET A 84 11.19 6.86 16.97
N PRO A 85 11.48 7.05 18.28
CA PRO A 85 11.63 5.92 19.20
C PRO A 85 10.33 5.14 19.38
N GLN A 86 9.21 5.85 19.51
CA GLN A 86 7.88 5.21 19.61
C GLN A 86 7.53 4.44 18.34
N ARG A 87 7.82 5.03 17.17
CA ARG A 87 7.59 4.35 15.89
C ARG A 87 8.45 3.09 15.77
N LEU A 88 9.72 3.17 16.16
CA LEU A 88 10.61 2.01 16.18
C LEU A 88 10.03 0.88 17.05
N GLU A 89 9.55 1.21 18.25
CA GLU A 89 8.95 0.24 19.16
C GLU A 89 7.68 -0.38 18.56
N SER A 90 6.79 0.43 18.01
CA SER A 90 5.57 -0.06 17.37
C SER A 90 5.85 -1.02 16.21
N VAL A 91 6.89 -0.77 15.41
CA VAL A 91 7.27 -1.62 14.29
C VAL A 91 7.88 -2.93 14.78
N LYS A 92 8.65 -2.92 15.87
CA LYS A 92 9.15 -4.15 16.51
C LYS A 92 8.01 -5.03 17.01
N VAL A 93 7.02 -4.44 17.69
CA VAL A 93 5.84 -5.18 18.15
C VAL A 93 5.05 -5.76 16.97
N GLN A 94 4.86 -5.00 15.90
CA GLN A 94 4.22 -5.52 14.68
C GLN A 94 5.01 -6.67 14.05
N LEU A 95 6.34 -6.59 14.04
CA LEU A 95 7.20 -7.65 13.55
C LEU A 95 7.04 -8.93 14.37
N ASP A 96 7.06 -8.82 15.70
CA ASP A 96 6.88 -9.96 16.59
C ASP A 96 5.50 -10.61 16.41
N ASN A 97 4.45 -9.80 16.35
CA ASN A 97 3.10 -10.27 16.07
C ASN A 97 3.00 -11.02 14.74
N LEU A 98 3.67 -10.54 13.69
CA LEU A 98 3.70 -11.23 12.39
C LEU A 98 4.43 -12.57 12.45
N TYR A 99 5.53 -12.66 13.20
CA TYR A 99 6.21 -13.94 13.41
C TYR A 99 5.34 -14.93 14.16
N GLN A 100 4.61 -14.49 15.19
CA GLN A 100 3.66 -15.32 15.92
C GLN A 100 2.51 -15.78 15.01
N GLN A 101 1.93 -14.88 14.22
CA GLN A 101 0.89 -15.22 13.24
C GLN A 101 1.40 -16.20 12.18
N GLN A 102 2.63 -16.03 11.70
CA GLN A 102 3.24 -16.97 10.76
C GLN A 102 3.43 -18.36 11.40
N ALA A 103 3.88 -18.43 12.65
CA ALA A 103 4.04 -19.69 13.37
C ALA A 103 2.69 -20.40 13.54
N ALA A 104 1.66 -19.67 13.99
CA ALA A 104 0.30 -20.20 14.13
C ALA A 104 -0.27 -20.67 12.78
N ALA A 105 -0.12 -19.88 11.71
CA ALA A 105 -0.57 -20.26 10.37
C ALA A 105 0.15 -21.51 9.84
N LYS A 106 1.46 -21.66 10.11
CA LYS A 106 2.21 -22.87 9.76
C LYS A 106 1.71 -24.10 10.51
N GLU A 107 1.34 -23.95 11.78
CA GLU A 107 0.76 -25.02 12.57
C GLU A 107 -0.62 -25.43 12.04
N GLU A 108 -1.49 -24.46 11.75
CA GLU A 108 -2.82 -24.69 11.17
C GLU A 108 -2.76 -25.35 9.79
N VAL A 109 -1.80 -24.97 8.94
CA VAL A 109 -1.57 -25.63 7.64
C VAL A 109 -1.17 -27.10 7.81
N GLY A 110 -0.49 -27.44 8.91
CA GLY A 110 -0.14 -28.82 9.25
C GLY A 110 -1.30 -29.64 9.79
N LYS A 111 -2.40 -29.02 10.23
CA LYS A 111 -3.56 -29.75 10.74
C LYS A 111 -4.34 -30.34 9.56
N ALA A 112 -4.55 -31.65 9.60
CA ALA A 112 -5.37 -32.34 8.63
C ALA A 112 -6.78 -31.75 8.62
N PHE A 113 -7.35 -31.57 7.43
CA PHE A 113 -8.69 -31.03 7.29
C PHE A 113 -9.70 -32.03 7.89
N PRO A 114 -10.46 -31.66 8.94
CA PRO A 114 -11.27 -32.63 9.69
C PRO A 114 -12.37 -33.31 8.85
N TYR A 115 -12.76 -32.70 7.73
CA TYR A 115 -13.77 -33.24 6.82
C TYR A 115 -13.17 -33.73 5.50
N GLU A 116 -11.88 -34.07 5.45
CA GLU A 116 -11.21 -34.51 4.23
C GLU A 116 -11.90 -35.72 3.60
N GLU A 117 -12.29 -36.71 4.42
CA GLU A 117 -12.97 -37.92 3.94
C GLU A 117 -14.39 -37.63 3.45
N GLU A 118 -15.16 -36.80 4.18
CA GLU A 118 -16.49 -36.36 3.71
C GLU A 118 -16.42 -35.57 2.41
N LEU A 119 -15.42 -34.69 2.30
CA LEU A 119 -15.20 -33.87 1.11
C LEU A 119 -14.81 -34.75 -0.07
N ARG A 120 -14.00 -35.80 0.15
CA ARG A 120 -13.66 -36.80 -0.86
C ARG A 120 -14.89 -37.57 -1.35
N VAL A 121 -15.72 -38.05 -0.43
CA VAL A 121 -16.97 -38.78 -0.77
C VAL A 121 -17.96 -37.89 -1.51
N LYS A 122 -18.16 -36.65 -1.05
CA LYS A 122 -19.05 -35.68 -1.70
C LYS A 122 -18.53 -35.27 -3.08
N ASN A 123 -17.22 -35.09 -3.26
CA ASN A 123 -16.62 -34.84 -4.57
C ASN A 123 -16.79 -36.03 -5.51
N ALA A 124 -16.55 -37.27 -5.05
CA ALA A 124 -16.72 -38.45 -5.88
C ALA A 124 -18.16 -38.57 -6.39
N ARG A 125 -19.15 -38.40 -5.50
CA ARG A 125 -20.57 -38.40 -5.88
C ARG A 125 -20.93 -37.26 -6.85
N LEU A 126 -20.34 -36.08 -6.67
CA LEU A 126 -20.54 -34.95 -7.59
C LEU A 126 -19.99 -35.30 -8.98
N VAL A 127 -18.78 -35.86 -9.06
CA VAL A 127 -18.18 -36.30 -10.33
C VAL A 127 -19.03 -37.37 -11.01
N GLU A 128 -19.53 -38.36 -10.26
CA GLU A 128 -20.45 -39.38 -10.79
C GLU A 128 -21.73 -38.74 -11.35
N LEU A 129 -22.35 -37.83 -10.59
CA LEU A 129 -23.58 -37.16 -11.01
C LEU A 129 -23.36 -36.25 -12.23
N ASP A 130 -22.21 -35.56 -12.30
CA ASP A 130 -21.82 -34.73 -13.44
C ASP A 130 -21.55 -35.59 -14.69
N MET A 131 -21.01 -36.79 -14.52
CA MET A 131 -20.88 -37.76 -15.62
C MET A 131 -22.23 -38.25 -16.12
N GLU A 132 -23.18 -38.57 -15.22
CA GLU A 132 -24.53 -38.99 -15.59
C GLU A 132 -25.34 -37.86 -16.24
N LEU A 133 -25.26 -36.64 -15.71
CA LEU A 133 -25.97 -35.47 -16.24
C LEU A 133 -25.39 -34.97 -17.57
N ASN A 134 -24.07 -35.11 -17.81
CA ASN A 134 -23.45 -34.77 -19.09
C ASN A 134 -23.65 -35.81 -20.20
N MET A 135 -24.41 -36.90 -19.97
CA MET A 135 -24.67 -37.88 -21.03
C MET A 135 -25.64 -37.38 -22.13
N ASP A 136 -26.44 -36.33 -21.87
CA ASP A 136 -27.43 -35.80 -22.84
C ASP A 136 -27.08 -34.43 -23.46
N SER A 137 -25.99 -33.77 -23.06
CA SER A 137 -25.59 -32.45 -23.55
C SER A 137 -24.41 -32.52 -24.54
N LYS A 138 -24.70 -32.78 -25.82
CA LYS A 138 -23.79 -32.40 -26.92
C LYS A 138 -23.67 -30.87 -26.99
N GLY A 139 -22.87 -30.27 -26.12
CA GLY A 139 -22.66 -28.83 -26.15
C GLY A 139 -21.90 -28.27 -24.95
N GLN A 140 -20.57 -28.21 -25.08
CA GLN A 140 -19.67 -27.33 -24.33
C GLN A 140 -19.58 -27.53 -22.80
N SER A 141 -18.98 -28.63 -22.35
CA SER A 141 -18.28 -28.63 -21.05
C SER A 141 -16.78 -28.75 -21.31
N ARG A 142 -16.06 -27.64 -21.06
CA ARG A 142 -14.60 -27.64 -21.02
C ARG A 142 -14.23 -28.51 -19.81
N PRO A 143 -13.50 -29.63 -19.98
CA PRO A 143 -13.27 -30.56 -18.88
C PRO A 143 -12.56 -29.85 -17.72
N GLU A 144 -13.19 -29.80 -16.55
CA GLU A 144 -12.62 -29.22 -15.33
C GLU A 144 -11.41 -30.03 -14.82
N ALA A 145 -11.18 -31.25 -15.33
CA ALA A 145 -9.91 -31.95 -15.16
C ALA A 145 -8.72 -31.17 -15.78
N ALA A 146 -8.95 -30.32 -16.78
CA ALA A 146 -7.95 -29.37 -17.29
C ALA A 146 -7.84 -28.08 -16.44
N ILE A 147 -8.70 -27.89 -15.44
CA ILE A 147 -8.64 -26.80 -14.45
C ILE A 147 -7.91 -27.27 -13.17
N ALA A 148 -7.90 -28.57 -12.88
CA ALA A 148 -7.12 -29.16 -11.79
C ALA A 148 -5.61 -29.28 -12.09
N LYS A 149 -5.20 -29.35 -13.37
CA LYS A 149 -3.79 -29.29 -13.83
C LYS A 149 -3.42 -27.97 -14.52
N ARG A 150 -4.26 -26.94 -14.43
CA ARG A 150 -3.76 -25.59 -14.66
C ARG A 150 -3.04 -25.21 -13.39
N GLU A 151 -1.72 -25.10 -13.47
CA GLU A 151 -0.93 -24.36 -12.50
C GLU A 151 -1.63 -23.02 -12.29
N ARG A 152 -2.41 -22.93 -11.20
CA ARG A 152 -3.04 -21.69 -10.81
C ARG A 152 -1.86 -20.77 -10.50
N PRO A 153 -1.63 -19.71 -11.29
CA PRO A 153 -0.44 -18.89 -11.12
C PRO A 153 -0.42 -18.36 -9.69
N SER A 154 0.77 -18.42 -9.07
CA SER A 154 0.94 -18.02 -7.67
C SER A 154 0.36 -16.63 -7.46
N VAL A 155 -0.40 -16.44 -6.39
CA VAL A 155 -0.97 -15.14 -6.02
C VAL A 155 0.14 -14.08 -5.87
N LEU A 156 1.35 -14.50 -5.46
CA LEU A 156 2.55 -13.66 -5.40
C LEU A 156 3.03 -13.19 -6.77
N GLU A 157 2.80 -13.98 -7.81
CA GLU A 157 3.19 -13.68 -9.19
C GLU A 157 2.19 -12.73 -9.86
N GLY A 158 0.90 -12.81 -9.48
CA GLY A 158 -0.11 -11.82 -9.86
C GLY A 158 0.15 -10.44 -9.28
N LEU A 159 0.66 -10.37 -8.05
CA LEU A 159 1.01 -9.11 -7.37
C LEU A 159 2.25 -8.40 -7.95
N LYS A 160 3.10 -9.12 -8.69
CA LYS A 160 4.28 -8.54 -9.38
C LYS A 160 3.96 -7.95 -10.75
N ARG A 161 2.76 -8.17 -11.30
CA ARG A 161 2.38 -7.62 -12.62
C ARG A 161 1.97 -6.16 -12.47
N PRO A 162 2.50 -5.24 -13.31
CA PRO A 162 2.10 -3.83 -13.26
C PRO A 162 0.62 -3.68 -13.63
N ILE A 163 -0.09 -2.89 -12.83
CA ILE A 163 -1.54 -2.68 -12.92
C ILE A 163 -1.85 -1.93 -14.23
N PRO A 164 -2.70 -2.46 -15.13
CA PRO A 164 -3.11 -1.74 -16.33
C PRO A 164 -4.07 -0.58 -15.99
N PRO A 165 -4.02 0.54 -16.74
CA PRO A 165 -4.82 1.72 -16.43
C PRO A 165 -6.32 1.45 -16.63
N ARG A 166 -7.13 1.86 -15.65
CA ARG A 166 -8.60 1.77 -15.68
C ARG A 166 -9.18 2.60 -16.83
N SER A 167 -9.80 1.95 -17.82
CA SER A 167 -10.72 2.59 -18.76
C SER A 167 -12.09 2.78 -18.11
N MET A 168 -12.59 4.02 -18.05
CA MET A 168 -13.94 4.34 -17.59
C MET A 168 -14.91 4.31 -18.78
N GLU A 169 -15.56 3.18 -19.04
CA GLU A 169 -16.71 3.15 -19.94
C GLU A 169 -18.01 3.13 -19.14
N LYS A 170 -18.76 4.24 -19.24
CA LYS A 170 -20.08 4.43 -18.64
C LYS A 170 -21.12 3.56 -19.36
N LYS A 171 -21.72 2.59 -18.66
CA LYS A 171 -22.90 1.87 -19.13
C LYS A 171 -24.16 2.75 -19.02
N PRO A 172 -25.01 2.89 -20.06
CA PRO A 172 -26.26 3.63 -19.96
C PRO A 172 -27.33 2.82 -19.21
N ARG A 173 -28.07 3.48 -18.30
CA ARG A 173 -29.23 2.94 -17.56
C ARG A 173 -30.46 2.97 -18.48
N GLN A 174 -31.09 1.81 -18.71
CA GLN A 174 -32.48 1.75 -19.22
C GLN A 174 -33.45 1.89 -18.03
N GLN A 175 -34.40 2.82 -18.19
CA GLN A 175 -35.45 3.14 -17.23
C GLN A 175 -36.76 2.63 -17.84
N GLU A 176 -37.34 1.57 -17.26
CA GLU A 176 -38.63 1.04 -17.68
C GLU A 176 -39.74 1.82 -16.96
N GLN A 177 -40.60 2.48 -17.73
CA GLN A 177 -41.76 3.22 -17.25
C GLN A 177 -42.94 2.25 -17.11
N GLU A 178 -43.41 2.02 -15.88
CA GLU A 178 -44.76 1.49 -15.65
C GLU A 178 -45.78 2.60 -15.95
N ALA A 179 -46.68 2.35 -16.91
CA ALA A 179 -47.85 3.16 -17.16
C ALA A 179 -49.09 2.27 -17.12
N ARG A 180 -49.87 2.50 -16.05
CA ARG A 180 -51.33 2.27 -15.87
C ARG A 180 -51.87 0.84 -15.87
#